data_AF-A0A1X7SHT7-F1
#
_entry.id   AF-A0A1X7SHT7-F1
#
_cell.length_a   1.000
_cell.length_b   1.000
_cell.length_c   1.000
_cell.angle_alpha   90.00
_cell.angle_beta   90.00
_cell.angle_gamma   90.00
#
_symmetry.space_group_name_H-M   'P 1'
#
loop_
_entity.id
_entity.type
_entity.pdbx_description
1 polymer ?
#
loop_
_entity_poly.entity_id
_entity_poly.type
_entity_poly.pdbx_seq_one_letter_code
_entity_poly.pdbx_strand_id
1 'polypeptide(L)'
;MLSLEFEGTDYLFMVGGIGTTPAVKHLQFQYDQFRDGRALTNEQLLYNLSNGQFTVPSVSGQCCPPTSGFTINKINQNKGIMFGGTVTNDGLYTVTNNMYIFNVTHNTIHWESIKKGSISGEGLWTKERDGHASAIINGDSTSPTLVVIGGQYKYNQLVNECLLFDNITAGQFSCKKVC
;
A
#
# COMPACT_ATOMS: atom_id res chain seq x y z
N MET A 1 -3.87 6.70 2.66
CA MET A 1 -4.04 7.07 4.08
C MET A 1 -5.04 6.12 4.70
N LEU A 2 -4.87 5.74 5.96
CA LEU A 2 -5.87 4.97 6.73
C LEU A 2 -5.77 5.29 8.23
N SER A 3 -6.79 4.93 9.00
CA SER A 3 -6.78 5.04 10.46
C SER A 3 -6.14 3.81 11.10
N LEU A 4 -5.29 4.00 12.12
CA LEU A 4 -4.75 2.95 12.98
C LEU A 4 -5.08 3.25 14.44
N GLU A 5 -5.15 2.20 15.23
CA GLU A 5 -5.27 2.30 16.68
C GLU A 5 -4.17 1.45 17.30
N PHE A 6 -3.34 2.06 18.15
CA PHE A 6 -2.38 1.34 18.96
C PHE A 6 -2.12 2.13 20.24
N GLU A 7 -1.88 1.42 21.34
CA GLU A 7 -1.67 2.04 22.67
C GLU A 7 -2.82 2.95 23.12
N GLY A 8 -4.06 2.62 22.72
CA GLY A 8 -5.26 3.39 23.05
C GLY A 8 -5.32 4.77 22.40
N THR A 9 -4.50 5.03 21.38
CA THR A 9 -4.48 6.29 20.63
C THR A 9 -4.79 6.04 19.16
N ASP A 10 -5.66 6.88 18.59
CA ASP A 10 -5.98 6.86 17.17
C ASP A 10 -5.00 7.72 16.35
N TYR A 11 -4.53 7.16 15.24
CA TYR A 11 -3.64 7.82 14.31
C TYR A 11 -4.18 7.76 12.88
N LEU A 12 -3.94 8.82 12.11
CA LEU A 12 -3.97 8.73 10.65
C LEU A 12 -2.58 8.37 10.15
N PHE A 13 -2.48 7.21 9.50
CA PHE A 13 -1.27 6.80 8.81
C PHE A 13 -1.29 7.27 7.36
N MET A 14 -0.32 8.10 7.01
CA MET A 14 -0.05 8.56 5.65
C MET A 14 1.23 7.90 5.16
N VAL A 15 1.21 7.42 3.92
CA VAL A 15 2.36 6.85 3.25
C VAL A 15 2.34 7.25 1.79
N GLY A 16 3.52 7.55 1.26
CA GLY A 16 3.78 7.82 -0.14
C GLY A 16 2.98 8.99 -0.72
N GLY A 17 2.79 8.95 -2.04
CA GLY A 17 2.08 10.00 -2.78
C GLY A 17 2.91 10.60 -3.90
N ILE A 18 2.26 11.46 -4.68
CA ILE A 18 2.83 12.22 -5.78
C ILE A 18 2.55 13.71 -5.55
N GLY A 19 3.55 14.55 -5.74
CA GLY A 19 3.41 15.99 -5.57
C GLY A 19 4.61 16.76 -6.09
N THR A 20 4.79 17.98 -5.58
CA THR A 20 6.03 18.74 -5.78
C THR A 20 7.15 18.16 -4.93
N THR A 21 8.41 18.43 -5.30
CA THR A 21 9.54 18.08 -4.42
C THR A 21 9.38 18.83 -3.09
N PRO A 22 9.44 18.14 -1.94
CA PRO A 22 9.23 18.81 -0.65
C PRO A 22 10.41 19.72 -0.31
N ALA A 23 10.10 20.83 0.36
CA ALA A 23 11.11 21.79 0.82
C ALA A 23 12.04 21.18 1.89
N VAL A 24 11.52 20.25 2.69
CA VAL A 24 12.26 19.51 3.70
C VAL A 24 12.14 18.03 3.38
N LYS A 25 13.28 17.35 3.22
CA LYS A 25 13.35 15.90 3.00
C LYS A 25 13.79 15.22 4.28
N HIS A 26 13.06 14.21 4.71
CA HIS A 26 13.51 13.31 5.76
C HIS A 26 14.48 12.27 5.19
N LEU A 27 15.66 12.14 5.81
CA LEU A 27 16.77 11.30 5.31
C LEU A 27 16.43 9.81 5.19
N GLN A 28 15.47 9.30 5.97
CA GLN A 28 15.07 7.90 5.92
C GLN A 28 14.16 7.55 4.74
N PHE A 29 13.61 8.55 4.04
CA PHE A 29 12.70 8.37 2.93
C PHE A 29 13.35 8.74 1.60
N GLN A 30 12.77 8.21 0.53
CA GLN A 30 13.23 8.38 -0.84
C GLN A 30 12.26 9.29 -1.61
N TYR A 31 12.82 10.00 -2.59
CA TYR A 31 12.07 10.94 -3.42
C TYR A 31 12.54 10.79 -4.86
N ASP A 32 11.71 10.18 -5.69
CA ASP A 32 12.02 9.94 -7.10
C ASP A 32 11.26 10.93 -7.95
N GLN A 33 11.94 11.54 -8.93
CA GLN A 33 11.32 12.51 -9.82
C GLN A 33 10.94 11.87 -11.15
N PHE A 34 9.74 12.21 -11.61
CA PHE A 34 9.34 12.04 -13.00
C PHE A 34 9.98 13.12 -13.86
N ARG A 35 10.07 12.85 -15.17
CA ARG A 35 10.58 13.82 -16.16
C ARG A 35 9.77 15.11 -16.24
N ASP A 36 8.52 15.09 -15.78
CA ASP A 36 7.64 16.26 -15.74
C ASP A 36 7.81 17.12 -14.46
N GLY A 37 8.77 16.77 -13.59
CA GLY A 37 9.12 17.51 -12.39
C GLY A 37 8.32 17.13 -11.13
N ARG A 38 7.30 16.25 -11.25
CA ARG A 38 6.60 15.70 -10.07
C ARG A 38 7.50 14.71 -9.34
N ALA A 39 7.39 14.70 -8.01
CA ALA A 39 8.11 13.79 -7.14
C ALA A 39 7.16 12.75 -6.54
N LEU A 40 7.54 11.48 -6.60
CA LEU A 40 7.02 10.43 -5.74
C LEU A 40 7.80 10.40 -4.44
N THR A 41 7.15 9.93 -3.39
CA THR A 41 7.82 9.65 -2.12
C THR A 41 7.35 8.32 -1.53
N ASN A 42 8.13 7.76 -0.61
CA ASN A 42 7.70 6.73 0.34
C ASN A 42 7.68 7.26 1.79
N GLU A 43 7.60 8.59 1.95
CA GLU A 43 7.36 9.26 3.23
C GLU A 43 6.24 8.60 4.00
N GLN A 44 6.47 8.41 5.29
CA GLN A 44 5.51 7.83 6.22
C GLN A 44 5.34 8.78 7.39
N LEU A 45 4.09 9.10 7.70
CA LEU A 45 3.74 10.03 8.76
C LEU A 45 2.58 9.44 9.56
N LEU A 46 2.70 9.50 10.88
CA LEU A 46 1.61 9.22 11.80
C LEU A 46 1.09 10.55 12.33
N TYR A 47 -0.18 10.84 12.09
CA TYR A 47 -0.85 12.01 12.66
C TYR A 47 -1.71 11.57 13.83
N ASN A 48 -1.33 11.99 15.03
CA ASN A 48 -2.02 11.65 16.27
C ASN A 48 -3.32 12.47 16.38
N LEU A 49 -4.46 11.80 16.41
CA LEU A 49 -5.77 12.47 16.46
C LEU A 49 -6.07 13.13 17.80
N SER A 50 -5.44 12.69 18.89
CA SER A 50 -5.66 13.24 20.23
C SER A 50 -5.02 14.62 20.43
N ASN A 51 -3.84 14.84 19.83
CA ASN A 51 -3.06 16.07 20.04
C ASN A 51 -2.79 16.86 18.75
N GLY A 52 -3.18 16.33 17.59
CA GLY A 52 -3.04 16.99 16.29
C GLY A 52 -1.60 17.14 15.80
N GLN A 53 -0.69 16.26 16.23
CA GLN A 53 0.72 16.33 15.85
C GLN A 53 1.12 15.21 14.89
N PHE A 54 2.01 15.55 13.96
CA PHE A 54 2.69 14.58 13.11
C PHE A 54 3.92 14.02 13.81
N THR A 55 4.14 12.72 13.67
CA THR A 55 5.39 12.05 14.02
C THR A 55 5.92 11.30 12.81
N VAL A 56 7.25 11.29 12.70
CA VAL A 56 7.97 10.49 11.70
C VAL A 56 8.34 9.17 12.38
N PRO A 57 7.70 8.04 12.02
CA PRO A 57 8.01 6.75 12.62
C PRO A 57 9.33 6.19 12.10
N SER A 58 9.95 5.31 12.87
CA SER A 58 11.02 4.44 12.39
C SER A 58 10.44 3.44 11.37
N VAL A 59 11.19 3.15 10.31
CA VAL A 59 10.80 2.18 9.28
C VAL A 59 11.75 1.00 9.29
N SER A 60 11.21 -0.21 9.24
CA SER A 60 12.00 -1.44 9.16
C SER A 60 11.42 -2.43 8.15
N GLY A 61 12.21 -3.43 7.79
CA GLY A 61 11.81 -4.46 6.83
C GLY A 61 11.90 -3.99 5.37
N GLN A 62 11.02 -4.54 4.53
CA GLN A 62 11.00 -4.33 3.08
C GLN A 62 9.92 -3.33 2.69
N CYS A 63 10.18 -2.05 3.00
CA CYS A 63 9.25 -0.97 2.69
C CYS A 63 9.09 -0.75 1.18
N CYS A 64 7.96 -0.17 0.78
CA CYS A 64 7.70 0.20 -0.60
C CYS A 64 8.70 1.28 -1.10
N PRO A 65 9.08 1.25 -2.39
CA PRO A 65 9.76 2.38 -3.02
C PRO A 65 8.82 3.60 -3.09
N PRO A 66 9.31 4.79 -3.50
CA PRO A 66 8.45 5.93 -3.81
C PRO A 66 7.29 5.54 -4.73
N THR A 67 6.05 5.75 -4.27
CA THR A 67 4.87 5.19 -4.93
C THR A 67 3.62 6.07 -4.73
N SER A 68 2.69 6.02 -5.68
CA SER A 68 1.39 6.68 -5.62
C SER A 68 0.32 5.88 -6.37
N GLY A 69 -0.96 6.23 -6.25
CA GLY A 69 -2.04 5.55 -6.98
C GLY A 69 -2.28 4.09 -6.58
N PHE A 70 -1.63 3.63 -5.51
CA PHE A 70 -1.88 2.36 -4.85
C PHE A 70 -3.15 2.43 -4.00
N THR A 71 -3.60 1.28 -3.52
CA THR A 71 -4.57 1.22 -2.43
C THR A 71 -3.94 0.73 -1.14
N ILE A 72 -4.48 1.17 -0.01
CA ILE A 72 -4.01 0.78 1.32
C ILE A 72 -5.21 0.58 2.24
N ASN A 73 -5.25 -0.54 2.98
CA ASN A 73 -6.37 -0.91 3.83
C ASN A 73 -5.93 -1.41 5.20
N LYS A 74 -6.76 -1.15 6.20
CA LYS A 74 -6.61 -1.67 7.57
C LYS A 74 -7.11 -3.12 7.62
N ILE A 75 -6.24 -4.05 8.01
CA ILE A 75 -6.60 -5.46 8.25
C ILE A 75 -7.16 -5.62 9.66
N ASN A 76 -6.47 -5.05 10.65
CA ASN A 76 -6.88 -5.03 12.06
C ASN A 76 -6.30 -3.77 12.74
N GLN A 77 -6.31 -3.68 14.07
CA GLN A 77 -5.93 -2.47 14.82
C GLN A 77 -4.63 -1.80 14.35
N ASN A 78 -3.56 -2.56 14.17
CA ASN A 78 -2.22 -2.06 13.83
C ASN A 78 -1.59 -2.68 12.56
N LYS A 79 -2.30 -3.61 11.91
CA LYS A 79 -1.86 -4.25 10.67
C LYS A 79 -2.64 -3.73 9.47
N GLY A 80 -1.96 -3.56 8.33
CA GLY A 80 -2.61 -3.24 7.07
C GLY A 80 -1.90 -3.81 5.85
N ILE A 81 -2.48 -3.56 4.70
CA ILE A 81 -2.03 -4.07 3.40
C ILE A 81 -2.05 -2.95 2.36
N MET A 82 -1.02 -2.91 1.53
CA MET A 82 -0.88 -2.02 0.38
C MET A 82 -0.81 -2.87 -0.90
N PHE A 83 -1.49 -2.44 -1.96
CA PHE A 83 -1.49 -3.13 -3.25
C PHE A 83 -1.38 -2.16 -4.44
N GLY A 84 -0.55 -2.54 -5.41
CA GLY A 84 -0.41 -1.89 -6.71
C GLY A 84 0.20 -0.50 -6.64
N GLY A 85 -0.26 0.38 -7.54
CA GLY A 85 0.24 1.75 -7.67
C GLY A 85 1.39 1.88 -8.64
N THR A 86 1.95 3.08 -8.69
CA THR A 86 2.89 3.52 -9.71
C THR A 86 4.19 4.00 -9.08
N VAL A 87 5.29 3.48 -9.60
CA VAL A 87 6.68 3.82 -9.26
C VAL A 87 7.37 4.49 -10.44
N THR A 88 8.57 5.00 -10.20
CA THR A 88 9.44 5.53 -11.26
C THR A 88 10.39 4.46 -11.78
N ASN A 89 10.55 4.36 -13.11
CA ASN A 89 11.64 3.65 -13.76
C ASN A 89 12.27 4.57 -14.81
N ASP A 90 13.51 5.00 -14.62
CA ASP A 90 14.20 5.97 -15.49
C ASP A 90 13.41 7.27 -15.77
N GLY A 91 12.73 7.77 -14.73
CA GLY A 91 11.89 8.97 -14.78
C GLY A 91 10.51 8.77 -15.43
N LEU A 92 10.12 7.52 -15.76
CA LEU A 92 8.85 7.18 -16.38
C LEU A 92 7.90 6.44 -15.43
N TYR A 93 6.61 6.64 -15.63
CA TYR A 93 5.53 5.95 -14.91
C TYR A 93 5.57 4.44 -15.17
N THR A 94 5.76 3.66 -14.11
CA THR A 94 5.67 2.20 -14.15
C THR A 94 4.62 1.74 -13.15
N VAL A 95 3.49 1.27 -13.69
CA VAL A 95 2.43 0.65 -12.89
C VAL A 95 2.94 -0.70 -12.35
N THR A 96 2.57 -1.02 -11.11
CA THR A 96 2.98 -2.24 -10.42
C THR A 96 1.76 -3.00 -9.88
N ASN A 97 2.02 -4.22 -9.46
CA ASN A 97 1.14 -5.13 -8.72
C ASN A 97 1.84 -5.55 -7.42
N ASN A 98 2.79 -4.75 -6.95
CA ASN A 98 3.51 -5.03 -5.72
C ASN A 98 2.52 -5.02 -4.55
N MET A 99 2.72 -5.95 -3.63
CA MET A 99 1.88 -6.09 -2.46
C MET A 99 2.76 -6.08 -1.22
N TYR A 100 2.32 -5.32 -0.23
CA TYR A 100 3.05 -5.18 1.02
C TYR A 100 2.09 -5.30 2.20
N ILE A 101 2.55 -5.96 3.25
CA ILE A 101 1.90 -5.90 4.56
C ILE A 101 2.72 -4.99 5.43
N PHE A 102 2.06 -4.25 6.31
CA PHE A 102 2.73 -3.58 7.40
C PHE A 102 2.09 -3.89 8.74
N ASN A 103 2.89 -3.79 9.78
CA ASN A 103 2.46 -3.79 11.16
C ASN A 103 3.08 -2.61 11.91
N VAL A 104 2.32 -1.98 12.79
CA VAL A 104 2.76 -0.84 13.58
C VAL A 104 2.92 -1.24 15.05
N THR A 105 4.08 -0.95 15.61
CA THR A 105 4.39 -1.18 17.03
C THR A 105 5.10 0.04 17.61
N HIS A 106 4.53 0.64 18.64
CA HIS A 106 4.97 1.94 19.19
C HIS A 106 5.11 2.98 18.06
N ASN A 107 6.34 3.43 17.76
CA ASN A 107 6.68 4.35 16.68
C ASN A 107 7.43 3.67 15.52
N THR A 108 7.33 2.35 15.37
CA THR A 108 7.97 1.62 14.27
C THR A 108 6.92 1.02 13.33
N ILE A 109 7.11 1.23 12.04
CA ILE A 109 6.34 0.56 10.99
C ILE A 109 7.24 -0.49 10.36
N HIS A 110 6.87 -1.75 10.56
CA HIS A 110 7.54 -2.88 9.93
C HIS A 110 6.81 -3.27 8.65
N TRP A 111 7.54 -3.32 7.54
CA TRP A 111 7.00 -3.70 6.24
C TRP A 111 7.52 -5.06 5.78
N GLU A 112 6.64 -5.83 5.15
CA GLU A 112 6.97 -7.08 4.49
C GLU A 112 6.49 -7.02 3.04
N SER A 113 7.40 -7.26 2.10
CA SER A 113 7.05 -7.40 0.68
C SER A 113 6.56 -8.82 0.41
N ILE A 114 5.38 -8.94 -0.18
CA ILE A 114 4.81 -10.24 -0.52
C ILE A 114 5.32 -10.67 -1.88
N LYS A 115 6.07 -11.78 -1.87
CA LYS A 115 6.70 -12.32 -3.08
C LYS A 115 5.66 -12.99 -3.97
N LYS A 116 5.91 -12.95 -5.28
CA LYS A 116 5.08 -13.61 -6.30
C LYS A 116 4.81 -15.09 -6.07
N GLY A 117 5.80 -15.83 -5.58
CA GLY A 117 5.64 -17.24 -5.26
C GLY A 117 4.87 -17.53 -3.96
N SER A 118 4.52 -16.51 -3.17
CA SER A 118 3.82 -16.67 -1.89
C SER A 118 2.29 -16.60 -2.01
N ILE A 119 1.78 -16.32 -3.21
CA ILE A 119 0.34 -16.28 -3.51
C ILE A 119 -0.04 -17.58 -4.24
N SER A 120 -1.03 -18.30 -3.73
CA SER A 120 -1.64 -19.48 -4.38
C SER A 120 -2.95 -19.10 -5.11
N GLY A 121 -3.41 -19.92 -6.07
CA GLY A 121 -4.58 -19.62 -6.93
C GLY A 121 -4.32 -19.86 -8.42
N GLU A 122 -5.29 -19.61 -9.31
CA GLU A 122 -5.11 -19.80 -10.77
C GLU A 122 -4.55 -18.52 -11.45
N GLY A 123 -3.54 -18.65 -12.34
CA GLY A 123 -3.02 -17.57 -13.22
C GLY A 123 -1.97 -16.60 -12.60
N LEU A 124 -1.83 -16.62 -11.28
CA LEU A 124 -0.64 -16.39 -10.42
C LEU A 124 0.33 -15.20 -10.64
N TRP A 125 -0.15 -14.07 -11.13
CA TRP A 125 0.17 -12.74 -10.57
C TRP A 125 -0.85 -11.74 -11.08
N THR A 126 -1.29 -10.85 -10.22
CA THR A 126 -2.36 -9.91 -10.58
C THR A 126 -1.83 -8.90 -11.58
N LYS A 127 -2.65 -8.52 -12.56
CA LYS A 127 -2.24 -7.49 -13.52
C LYS A 127 -1.88 -6.19 -12.78
N GLU A 128 -0.79 -5.55 -13.17
CA GLU A 128 -0.37 -4.26 -12.63
C GLU A 128 -1.52 -3.25 -12.75
N ARG A 129 -1.74 -2.47 -11.70
CA ARG A 129 -2.81 -1.46 -11.68
C ARG A 129 -2.52 -0.30 -10.74
N ASP A 130 -2.87 0.91 -11.17
CA ASP A 130 -3.01 2.09 -10.33
C ASP A 130 -4.42 2.69 -10.48
N GLY A 131 -4.76 3.70 -9.66
CA GLY A 131 -6.08 4.34 -9.70
C GLY A 131 -7.24 3.38 -9.46
N HIS A 132 -6.97 2.25 -8.80
CA HIS A 132 -7.95 1.21 -8.49
C HIS A 132 -8.58 1.47 -7.12
N ALA A 133 -9.66 0.75 -6.84
CA ALA A 133 -10.30 0.75 -5.52
C ALA A 133 -10.09 -0.61 -4.84
N SER A 134 -10.01 -0.59 -3.52
CA SER A 134 -10.03 -1.81 -2.74
C SER A 134 -10.65 -1.59 -1.38
N ALA A 135 -11.12 -2.69 -0.79
CA ALA A 135 -11.74 -2.69 0.53
C ALA A 135 -11.47 -4.02 1.23
N ILE A 136 -11.38 -3.97 2.56
CA ILE A 136 -11.37 -5.15 3.41
C ILE A 136 -12.81 -5.49 3.75
N ILE A 137 -13.21 -6.73 3.44
CA ILE A 137 -14.52 -7.29 3.81
C ILE A 137 -14.29 -8.31 4.92
N ASN A 138 -14.85 -8.00 6.09
CA ASN A 138 -14.95 -8.94 7.19
C ASN A 138 -16.23 -9.75 6.98
N GLY A 139 -16.10 -11.02 6.60
CA GLY A 139 -17.23 -11.96 6.53
C GLY A 139 -17.26 -12.88 7.75
N ASP A 140 -18.05 -13.95 7.68
CA ASP A 140 -18.12 -15.01 8.71
C ASP A 140 -16.84 -15.87 8.78
N SER A 141 -15.88 -15.61 7.89
CA SER A 141 -14.56 -16.23 7.85
C SER A 141 -13.68 -15.75 9.00
N THR A 142 -12.76 -16.61 9.44
CA THR A 142 -11.74 -16.27 10.44
C THR A 142 -10.67 -15.32 9.91
N SER A 143 -10.59 -15.13 8.58
CA SER A 143 -9.65 -14.20 7.94
C SER A 143 -10.40 -13.20 7.05
N PRO A 144 -10.11 -11.89 7.17
CA PRO A 144 -10.64 -10.87 6.27
C PRO A 144 -10.21 -11.10 4.81
N THR A 145 -11.06 -10.68 3.88
CA THR A 145 -10.79 -10.73 2.44
C THR A 145 -10.52 -9.32 1.91
N LEU A 146 -9.44 -9.14 1.14
CA LEU A 146 -9.21 -7.92 0.39
C LEU A 146 -9.85 -8.05 -0.99
N VAL A 147 -10.76 -7.12 -1.31
CA VAL A 147 -11.38 -7.00 -2.64
C VAL A 147 -10.69 -5.88 -3.39
N VAL A 148 -10.28 -6.12 -4.64
CA VAL A 148 -9.67 -5.12 -5.51
C VAL A 148 -10.41 -5.04 -6.83
N ILE A 149 -10.83 -3.83 -7.23
CA ILE A 149 -11.60 -3.59 -8.45
C ILE A 149 -11.01 -2.44 -9.26
N GLY A 150 -11.18 -2.54 -10.58
CA GLY A 150 -10.87 -1.45 -11.49
C GLY A 150 -9.38 -1.13 -11.58
N GLY A 151 -9.11 0.12 -11.94
CA GLY A 151 -7.78 0.68 -12.14
C GLY A 151 -7.38 0.73 -13.61
N GLN A 152 -6.16 1.21 -13.82
CA GLN A 152 -5.56 1.36 -15.12
C GLN A 152 -4.23 0.63 -15.19
N TYR A 153 -3.98 0.03 -16.35
CA TYR A 153 -2.71 -0.53 -16.75
C TYR A 153 -2.00 0.45 -17.71
N LYS A 154 -0.80 0.10 -18.19
CA LYS A 154 -0.02 0.88 -19.17
C LYS A 154 -0.90 1.43 -20.29
N TYR A 155 -0.62 2.67 -20.68
CA TYR A 155 -1.34 3.42 -21.71
C TYR A 155 -2.84 3.63 -21.39
N ASN A 156 -3.17 3.82 -20.10
CA ASN A 156 -4.52 4.07 -19.60
C ASN A 156 -5.53 2.96 -19.96
N GLN A 157 -5.04 1.73 -20.15
CA GLN A 157 -5.92 0.59 -20.42
C GLN A 157 -6.67 0.22 -19.15
N LEU A 158 -8.02 0.23 -19.21
CA LEU A 158 -8.85 -0.13 -18.07
C LEU A 158 -8.62 -1.60 -17.65
N VAL A 159 -8.58 -1.84 -16.35
CA VAL A 159 -8.53 -3.17 -15.76
C VAL A 159 -9.91 -3.51 -15.22
N ASN A 160 -10.57 -4.48 -15.84
CA ASN A 160 -11.96 -4.82 -15.52
C ASN A 160 -12.09 -6.01 -14.54
N GLU A 161 -10.97 -6.57 -14.11
CA GLU A 161 -10.95 -7.75 -13.23
C GLU A 161 -11.26 -7.37 -11.79
N CYS A 162 -12.15 -8.13 -11.16
CA CYS A 162 -12.33 -8.14 -9.71
C CYS A 162 -11.48 -9.25 -9.09
N LEU A 163 -10.61 -8.87 -8.16
CA LEU A 163 -9.73 -9.78 -7.44
C LEU A 163 -10.17 -9.90 -5.99
N LEU A 164 -10.17 -11.12 -5.48
CA LEU A 164 -10.30 -11.42 -4.05
C LEU A 164 -9.00 -12.04 -3.55
N PHE A 165 -8.42 -11.44 -2.53
CA PHE A 165 -7.32 -12.02 -1.76
C PHE A 165 -7.83 -12.49 -0.42
N ASP A 166 -7.80 -13.79 -0.21
CA ASP A 166 -8.17 -14.45 1.04
C ASP A 166 -6.91 -14.79 1.87
N ASN A 167 -7.10 -15.12 3.15
CA ASN A 167 -6.06 -15.55 4.09
C ASN A 167 -4.93 -14.53 4.32
N ILE A 168 -5.25 -13.23 4.19
CA ILE A 168 -4.27 -12.13 4.28
C ILE A 168 -3.65 -11.96 5.68
N THR A 169 -4.23 -12.61 6.70
CA THR A 169 -3.69 -12.63 8.07
C THR A 169 -2.67 -13.75 8.30
N ALA A 170 -2.76 -14.85 7.56
CA ALA A 170 -2.00 -16.08 7.79
C ALA A 170 -0.67 -16.18 7.02
N GLY A 171 -0.32 -15.15 6.23
CA GLY A 171 0.90 -15.14 5.41
C GLY A 171 0.85 -16.08 4.20
N GLN A 172 -0.28 -16.78 3.99
CA GLN A 172 -0.55 -17.65 2.85
C GLN A 172 -1.70 -17.05 2.04
N PHE A 173 -1.37 -16.16 1.12
CA PHE A 173 -2.36 -15.46 0.30
C PHE A 173 -2.93 -16.42 -0.74
N SER A 174 -4.25 -16.42 -0.91
CA SER A 174 -4.87 -17.00 -2.10
C SER A 174 -5.60 -15.92 -2.89
N CYS A 175 -5.35 -15.85 -4.19
CA CYS A 175 -5.98 -14.90 -5.08
C CYS A 175 -6.93 -15.61 -6.05
N LYS A 176 -8.15 -15.08 -6.21
CA LYS A 176 -9.11 -15.51 -7.23
C LYS A 176 -9.67 -14.32 -8.00
N LYS A 177 -9.91 -14.54 -9.29
CA LYS A 177 -10.66 -13.62 -10.15
C LYS A 177 -12.13 -14.01 -10.11
N VAL A 178 -13.04 -13.05 -9.97
CA VAL A 178 -14.48 -13.32 -9.76
C VAL A 178 -15.36 -12.80 -10.91
N CYS A 179 -14.84 -11.88 -11.72
CA CYS A 179 -15.46 -11.42 -12.96
C CYS A 179 -14.40 -10.96 -13.96
#